data_AF-A0A1I6TC68-F1
#
_entry.id   AF-A0A1I6TC68-F1
#
_cell.length_a   1.000
_cell.length_b   1.000
_cell.length_c   1.000
_cell.angle_alpha   90.00
_cell.angle_beta   90.00
_cell.angle_gamma   90.00
#
_symmetry.space_group_name_H-M   'P 1'
#
loop_
_entity.id
_entity.type
_entity.pdbx_description
1 polymer ?
#
loop_
_entity_poly.entity_id
_entity_poly.type
_entity_poly.pdbx_seq_one_letter_code
_entity_poly.pdbx_strand_id
1 'polypeptide(L)'
;MKRHRRSEYLKKLKPKSSNDQHTTDSSGDSVQNKEQGTSQHISSDNSQDYDQNAAQSAEASTEQQSQQQLDESGSPVIPNNEASSGSPVPPDSQAPQVKLDELSGNLNQMLDGILIQNGNSSDVTVRRLEVGSHPSIAIAIVYISSLVKEETINDFIIRSLLNTEFKINEITEGKDSKSILKEGLTKRVFSLGTVEYCKDWADMMDKLLLGNTLVLTEDSTDVLHIVTAGGEFRAITESQTESVVRGPKEGFVETLSINVSLLRRRIHSPDLRVTYKTIGYKSNTRVAIVYMDGIADEDVVAEVFRRLDEIQIDGIFDSTNIEELIQDKAVTPFPTVYSTERPDTTAVRLLEGRVVLVVDGSPFVLIVPTVFIHFFQSAADYSDRNDIATLLRLLRIISFIILLLGPSLYIAMTTFHYQLIPSSLLYSLISQREAIPFPSFVEAIILETIFELLREAGVRMPRVVGQAANIVGGLVLGQAAVEAGIVSPLLTIVIAMTGIASFAIPTYTMAIAGRIFRFGFIVLAATFGLYGIMLGLIALLAHMNSLRSFGVPYMTPFSPFVLKQQKDAVLRLPVSLMKQRPGSRSGEYNVVTEDGPVTADKTDDKNESARKNKQKGS
;
A
#
# COMPACT_ATOMS: atom_id res chain seq x y z
N MET A 1 54.46 -46.27 -13.23
CA MET A 1 53.66 -46.44 -14.46
C MET A 1 52.89 -45.15 -14.71
N LYS A 2 53.48 -44.24 -15.49
CA LYS A 2 53.08 -43.84 -16.85
C LYS A 2 51.90 -42.85 -16.91
N ARG A 3 52.26 -41.56 -16.86
CA ARG A 3 51.75 -40.50 -17.76
C ARG A 3 51.84 -41.01 -19.21
N HIS A 4 50.81 -40.81 -20.05
CA HIS A 4 50.95 -40.31 -21.43
C HIS A 4 49.67 -40.38 -22.29
N ARG A 5 49.62 -39.43 -23.24
CA ARG A 5 48.80 -39.28 -24.47
C ARG A 5 47.39 -38.71 -24.25
N ARG A 6 46.97 -37.68 -24.99
CA ARG A 6 47.34 -37.34 -26.38
C ARG A 6 47.05 -35.85 -26.66
N SER A 7 48.08 -35.12 -27.09
CA SER A 7 47.95 -33.96 -27.97
C SER A 7 48.04 -34.44 -29.42
N GLU A 8 47.27 -33.82 -30.30
CA GLU A 8 47.43 -33.67 -31.76
C GLU A 8 46.11 -33.08 -32.28
N TYR A 9 46.01 -31.95 -32.98
CA TYR A 9 46.84 -31.42 -34.06
C TYR A 9 46.76 -29.88 -34.11
N LEU A 10 47.91 -29.26 -34.40
CA LEU A 10 48.08 -27.86 -34.80
C LEU A 10 48.06 -27.74 -36.33
N LYS A 11 47.62 -26.56 -36.80
CA LYS A 11 48.05 -25.83 -38.03
C LYS A 11 47.56 -26.30 -39.41
N LYS A 12 46.83 -25.38 -40.08
CA LYS A 12 47.01 -24.82 -41.44
C LYS A 12 45.65 -24.19 -41.85
N LEU A 13 45.47 -22.96 -42.34
CA LEU A 13 46.28 -22.01 -43.10
C LEU A 13 45.72 -20.57 -42.92
N LYS A 14 46.58 -19.58 -43.21
CA LYS A 14 46.32 -18.12 -43.29
C LYS A 14 46.41 -17.71 -44.80
N PRO A 15 46.32 -16.43 -45.22
CA PRO A 15 45.19 -15.76 -45.90
C PRO A 15 45.50 -15.29 -47.37
N LYS A 16 44.51 -14.68 -48.07
CA LYS A 16 44.63 -13.76 -49.25
C LYS A 16 43.25 -13.11 -49.48
N SER A 17 43.03 -11.81 -49.26
CA SER A 17 43.28 -10.60 -50.08
C SER A 17 42.56 -10.55 -51.45
N SER A 18 41.58 -9.64 -51.60
CA SER A 18 41.51 -8.64 -52.68
C SER A 18 40.18 -7.85 -52.68
N ASN A 19 40.33 -6.52 -52.73
CA ASN A 19 39.44 -5.43 -53.15
C ASN A 19 38.14 -5.77 -53.91
N ASP A 20 37.06 -5.01 -53.66
CA ASP A 20 36.64 -3.94 -54.58
C ASP A 20 35.62 -2.97 -53.98
N GLN A 21 35.58 -1.78 -54.60
CA GLN A 21 35.06 -0.48 -54.19
C GLN A 21 33.55 -0.30 -54.44
N HIS A 22 32.88 0.52 -53.61
CA HIS A 22 32.04 1.70 -53.98
C HIS A 22 31.22 2.20 -52.76
N THR A 23 31.56 3.35 -52.16
CA THR A 23 30.85 4.66 -52.22
C THR A 23 29.35 4.59 -51.85
N THR A 24 28.86 5.22 -50.77
CA THR A 24 28.67 6.68 -50.64
C THR A 24 28.16 7.03 -49.23
N ASP A 25 28.63 8.18 -48.71
CA ASP A 25 27.93 9.23 -47.93
C ASP A 25 26.93 8.85 -46.81
N SER A 26 26.86 9.52 -45.65
CA SER A 26 27.51 10.73 -45.13
C SER A 26 27.06 10.91 -43.65
N SER A 27 27.87 11.63 -42.87
CA SER A 27 27.49 12.51 -41.72
C SER A 27 26.79 11.89 -40.50
N GLY A 28 27.21 12.10 -39.25
CA GLY A 28 28.25 12.95 -38.70
C GLY A 28 28.34 12.78 -37.18
N ASP A 29 29.54 13.07 -36.68
CA ASP A 29 29.91 13.62 -35.38
C ASP A 29 29.37 13.03 -34.06
N SER A 30 30.30 12.44 -33.30
CA SER A 30 30.72 13.06 -32.03
C SER A 30 32.09 12.54 -31.58
N VAL A 31 32.84 13.48 -31.01
CA VAL A 31 34.27 13.51 -30.74
C VAL A 31 34.51 13.30 -29.23
N GLN A 32 35.72 12.83 -28.89
CA GLN A 32 36.40 12.87 -27.57
C GLN A 32 35.85 11.90 -26.48
N ASN A 33 36.67 11.27 -25.62
CA ASN A 33 38.11 11.33 -25.40
C ASN A 33 38.59 10.08 -24.65
N LYS A 34 39.88 9.75 -24.86
CA LYS A 34 40.68 8.81 -24.06
C LYS A 34 41.22 9.49 -22.81
N GLU A 35 41.33 8.73 -21.73
CA GLU A 35 42.39 8.72 -20.68
C GLU A 35 42.13 7.42 -19.89
N GLN A 36 42.90 6.32 -19.97
CA GLN A 36 44.31 6.01 -19.67
C GLN A 36 44.80 6.27 -18.23
N GLY A 37 45.02 5.16 -17.51
CA GLY A 37 46.04 4.99 -16.47
C GLY A 37 45.49 4.77 -15.05
N THR A 38 46.01 3.92 -14.17
CA THR A 38 47.15 2.98 -14.16
C THR A 38 47.03 2.16 -12.84
N SER A 39 47.40 0.86 -12.89
CA SER A 39 48.05 -0.03 -11.88
C SER A 39 48.24 0.43 -10.42
N GLN A 40 48.30 -0.37 -9.35
CA GLN A 40 48.64 -1.79 -9.12
C GLN A 40 48.51 -2.12 -7.60
N HIS A 41 48.30 -3.42 -7.29
CA HIS A 41 48.76 -4.25 -6.14
C HIS A 41 49.21 -3.65 -4.78
N ILE A 42 48.76 -4.27 -3.67
CA ILE A 42 49.58 -5.13 -2.76
C ILE A 42 48.69 -5.79 -1.68
N SER A 43 49.03 -7.04 -1.37
CA SER A 43 48.50 -8.02 -0.43
C SER A 43 48.87 -7.76 1.04
N SER A 44 48.11 -8.31 2.00
CA SER A 44 48.56 -9.34 2.99
C SER A 44 47.76 -9.37 4.29
N ASP A 45 47.61 -10.59 4.80
CA ASP A 45 47.00 -11.05 6.05
C ASP A 45 47.57 -10.43 7.32
N ASN A 46 46.71 -10.25 8.34
CA ASN A 46 46.88 -10.81 9.70
C ASN A 46 45.84 -10.22 10.66
N SER A 47 45.01 -11.06 11.30
CA SER A 47 44.63 -10.97 12.73
C SER A 47 43.59 -12.03 13.07
N GLN A 48 44.08 -13.19 13.51
CA GLN A 48 43.38 -14.06 14.47
C GLN A 48 43.95 -13.77 15.87
N ASP A 49 43.20 -14.16 16.90
CA ASP A 49 43.46 -14.08 18.34
C ASP A 49 43.12 -12.77 19.04
N TYR A 50 41.84 -12.59 19.38
CA TYR A 50 41.35 -12.04 20.65
C TYR A 50 39.86 -12.37 20.77
N ASP A 51 39.50 -13.52 21.36
CA ASP A 51 38.24 -13.72 22.09
C ASP A 51 38.15 -15.16 22.64
N GLN A 52 38.80 -15.38 23.79
CA GLN A 52 38.63 -16.63 24.56
C GLN A 52 38.50 -16.42 26.08
N ASN A 53 38.30 -15.18 26.55
CA ASN A 53 38.20 -14.87 27.99
C ASN A 53 36.84 -14.31 28.46
N ALA A 54 35.78 -14.40 27.64
CA ALA A 54 34.44 -13.92 28.04
C ALA A 54 33.47 -15.04 28.48
N ALA A 55 33.87 -16.31 28.42
CA ALA A 55 32.98 -17.46 28.64
C ALA A 55 33.12 -18.15 30.03
N GLN A 56 33.85 -17.59 30.99
CA GLN A 56 34.07 -18.22 32.30
C GLN A 56 33.54 -17.42 33.51
N SER A 57 32.75 -16.37 33.27
CA SER A 57 32.18 -15.51 34.33
C SER A 57 30.64 -15.50 34.35
N ALA A 58 29.97 -16.32 33.55
CA ALA A 58 28.50 -16.35 33.46
C ALA A 58 27.82 -17.60 34.08
N GLU A 59 28.59 -18.59 34.56
CA GLU A 59 28.03 -19.85 35.07
C GLU A 59 27.95 -19.97 36.61
N ALA A 60 28.31 -18.92 37.36
CA ALA A 60 28.37 -18.98 38.84
C ALA A 60 27.25 -18.21 39.57
N SER A 61 26.22 -17.70 38.87
CA SER A 61 25.21 -16.81 39.47
C SER A 61 23.76 -17.31 39.41
N THR A 62 23.51 -18.56 38.98
CA THR A 62 22.13 -19.05 38.75
C THR A 62 21.71 -20.20 39.69
N GLU A 63 22.54 -20.61 40.65
CA GLU A 63 22.24 -21.73 41.56
C GLU A 63 21.78 -21.35 42.97
N GLN A 64 21.36 -20.11 43.22
CA GLN A 64 20.83 -19.71 44.53
C GLN A 64 19.58 -18.85 44.42
N GLN A 65 18.45 -19.44 43.99
CA GLN A 65 17.08 -19.10 44.44
C GLN A 65 16.05 -19.99 43.72
N SER A 66 16.05 -21.27 44.06
CA SER A 66 15.02 -22.21 43.60
C SER A 66 14.82 -23.29 44.66
N GLN A 67 14.19 -22.92 45.78
CA GLN A 67 13.59 -23.88 46.71
C GLN A 67 12.45 -23.20 47.49
N GLN A 68 11.20 -23.40 47.05
CA GLN A 68 10.06 -23.61 47.94
C GLN A 68 8.85 -24.23 47.21
N GLN A 69 8.59 -25.48 47.60
CA GLN A 69 7.33 -26.26 47.72
C GLN A 69 6.34 -26.39 46.54
N LEU A 70 6.18 -27.65 46.13
CA LEU A 70 5.11 -28.23 45.31
C LEU A 70 4.28 -29.21 46.18
N ASP A 71 2.96 -29.18 46.03
CA ASP A 71 1.98 -30.07 46.66
C ASP A 71 1.74 -31.34 45.80
N GLU A 72 1.34 -32.44 46.42
CA GLU A 72 1.02 -33.74 45.79
C GLU A 72 -0.25 -33.71 44.91
N SER A 73 -0.25 -32.94 43.81
CA SER A 73 -1.11 -33.20 42.63
C SER A 73 -0.76 -32.41 41.36
N GLY A 74 0.41 -31.75 41.28
CA GLY A 74 0.97 -31.27 40.01
C GLY A 74 0.19 -30.18 39.25
N SER A 75 -0.33 -29.13 39.91
CA SER A 75 -0.82 -27.91 39.24
C SER A 75 -0.63 -26.68 40.15
N PRO A 76 -0.30 -25.48 39.60
CA PRO A 76 0.00 -24.29 40.40
C PRO A 76 -1.26 -23.59 40.96
N VAL A 77 -1.15 -23.13 42.21
CA VAL A 77 -2.20 -22.48 43.03
C VAL A 77 -2.35 -20.99 42.68
N ILE A 78 -3.56 -20.55 42.35
CA ILE A 78 -3.96 -19.13 42.23
C ILE A 78 -4.81 -18.76 43.46
N PRO A 79 -4.55 -17.67 44.20
CA PRO A 79 -5.45 -17.23 45.27
C PRO A 79 -6.65 -16.48 44.71
N ASN A 80 -7.85 -16.99 45.01
CA ASN A 80 -9.13 -16.29 44.83
C ASN A 80 -9.29 -15.17 45.86
N ASN A 81 -9.88 -14.04 45.45
CA ASN A 81 -10.60 -13.17 46.38
C ASN A 81 -11.83 -12.57 45.68
N GLU A 82 -13.02 -12.95 46.15
CA GLU A 82 -14.30 -12.38 45.73
C GLU A 82 -14.68 -11.16 46.60
N ALA A 83 -15.16 -10.13 45.90
CA ALA A 83 -16.23 -9.18 46.23
C ALA A 83 -16.33 -8.52 47.63
N SER A 84 -16.24 -7.18 47.62
CA SER A 84 -17.10 -6.32 48.46
C SER A 84 -17.64 -5.13 47.65
N SER A 85 -18.95 -5.00 47.65
CA SER A 85 -19.78 -3.97 47.03
C SER A 85 -19.67 -2.58 47.68
N GLY A 86 -19.76 -1.52 46.86
CA GLY A 86 -20.56 -0.32 47.19
C GLY A 86 -19.84 1.04 47.26
N SER A 87 -19.85 1.80 46.16
CA SER A 87 -20.46 3.16 46.05
C SER A 87 -20.10 3.82 44.71
N PRO A 88 -21.01 4.62 44.11
CA PRO A 88 -20.87 5.14 42.75
C PRO A 88 -19.87 6.29 42.68
N VAL A 89 -18.93 6.22 41.73
CA VAL A 89 -18.07 7.35 41.36
C VAL A 89 -18.94 8.35 40.57
N PRO A 90 -18.94 9.66 40.90
CA PRO A 90 -19.75 10.65 40.21
C PRO A 90 -19.30 10.80 38.75
N PRO A 91 -20.23 11.04 37.80
CA PRO A 91 -19.87 11.35 36.43
C PRO A 91 -19.50 12.83 36.35
N ASP A 92 -18.30 13.19 36.79
CA ASP A 92 -17.64 14.44 36.39
C ASP A 92 -16.18 14.39 36.84
N SER A 93 -15.35 13.79 35.99
CA SER A 93 -13.91 14.00 35.99
C SER A 93 -13.48 14.01 34.53
N GLN A 94 -13.99 15.01 33.80
CA GLN A 94 -13.43 15.36 32.51
C GLN A 94 -11.94 15.63 32.73
N ALA A 95 -11.09 14.85 32.07
CA ALA A 95 -9.69 15.21 31.88
C ALA A 95 -9.66 16.66 31.36
N PRO A 96 -8.73 17.52 31.80
CA PRO A 96 -8.75 18.92 31.42
C PRO A 96 -8.66 19.02 29.89
N GLN A 97 -9.76 19.39 29.24
CA GLN A 97 -9.71 19.76 27.83
C GLN A 97 -8.92 21.06 27.75
N VAL A 98 -7.65 20.95 27.40
CA VAL A 98 -6.80 22.09 27.07
C VAL A 98 -7.48 22.82 25.92
N LYS A 99 -7.91 24.06 26.13
CA LYS A 99 -8.32 24.95 25.04
C LYS A 99 -7.10 25.17 24.14
N LEU A 100 -7.06 24.46 23.02
CA LEU A 100 -5.93 24.40 22.09
C LEU A 100 -5.89 25.58 21.10
N ASP A 101 -6.71 26.62 21.27
CA ASP A 101 -6.81 27.70 20.29
C ASP A 101 -5.68 28.76 20.41
N GLU A 102 -4.97 28.82 21.55
CA GLU A 102 -3.94 29.83 21.82
C GLU A 102 -2.57 29.20 22.11
N LEU A 103 -1.51 29.78 21.54
CA LEU A 103 -0.13 29.38 21.81
C LEU A 103 0.24 29.71 23.27
N SER A 104 0.70 28.71 24.01
CA SER A 104 1.08 28.84 25.43
C SER A 104 2.59 29.08 25.56
N GLY A 105 3.02 29.82 26.59
CA GLY A 105 4.44 29.95 26.94
C GLY A 105 5.03 28.70 27.60
N ASN A 106 4.19 27.72 27.97
CA ASN A 106 4.65 26.49 28.61
C ASN A 106 5.01 25.42 27.56
N LEU A 107 6.31 25.14 27.45
CA LEU A 107 6.85 24.20 26.46
C LEU A 107 6.26 22.79 26.59
N ASN A 108 6.10 22.27 27.81
CA ASN A 108 5.56 20.93 28.00
C ASN A 108 4.08 20.85 27.59
N GLN A 109 3.30 21.87 27.92
CA GLN A 109 1.89 21.95 27.51
C GLN A 109 1.75 21.97 25.97
N MET A 110 2.62 22.71 25.27
CA MET A 110 2.62 22.75 23.81
C MET A 110 3.00 21.39 23.20
N LEU A 111 4.04 20.74 23.74
CA LEU A 111 4.47 19.43 23.25
C LEU A 111 3.39 18.37 23.46
N ASP A 112 2.76 18.34 24.63
CA ASP A 112 1.66 17.42 24.93
C ASP A 112 0.46 17.68 24.00
N GLY A 113 0.12 18.95 23.75
CA GLY A 113 -0.92 19.31 22.80
C GLY A 113 -0.65 18.80 21.38
N ILE A 114 0.59 18.95 20.88
CA ILE A 114 0.99 18.48 19.55
C ILE A 114 0.89 16.95 19.47
N LEU A 115 1.39 16.24 20.49
CA LEU A 115 1.37 14.78 20.54
C LEU A 115 -0.06 14.23 20.63
N ILE A 116 -0.91 14.82 21.49
CA ILE A 116 -2.31 14.43 21.64
C ILE A 116 -3.08 14.66 20.35
N GLN A 117 -2.93 15.82 19.70
CA GLN A 117 -3.65 16.10 18.45
C GLN A 117 -3.23 15.18 17.30
N ASN A 118 -1.95 14.79 17.25
CA ASN A 118 -1.45 13.77 16.33
C ASN A 118 -1.64 12.33 16.83
N GLY A 119 -2.36 12.12 17.94
CA GLY A 119 -2.75 10.79 18.45
C GLY A 119 -1.55 9.93 18.80
N ASN A 120 -0.47 10.56 19.27
CA ASN A 120 0.82 9.93 19.55
C ASN A 120 1.38 9.14 18.34
N SER A 121 1.16 9.67 17.12
CA SER A 121 1.71 9.07 15.90
C SER A 121 3.22 8.91 16.02
N SER A 122 3.71 7.70 15.75
CA SER A 122 5.10 7.31 15.93
C SER A 122 6.06 7.98 14.95
N ASP A 123 5.55 8.68 13.93
CA ASP A 123 6.35 9.45 12.98
C ASP A 123 6.57 10.92 13.39
N VAL A 124 5.91 11.40 14.45
CA VAL A 124 6.16 12.73 15.04
C VAL A 124 7.32 12.64 16.03
N THR A 125 8.44 13.30 15.72
CA THR A 125 9.64 13.29 16.54
C THR A 125 9.80 14.60 17.28
N VAL A 126 10.04 14.51 18.60
CA VAL A 126 10.34 15.65 19.47
C VAL A 126 11.79 15.52 19.96
N ARG A 127 12.61 16.54 19.73
CA ARG A 127 13.99 16.63 20.25
C ARG A 127 14.10 17.83 21.19
N ARG A 128 14.43 17.58 22.46
CA ARG A 128 14.66 18.62 23.47
C ARG A 128 16.14 18.94 23.56
N LEU A 129 16.47 20.23 23.63
CA LEU A 129 17.82 20.75 23.72
C LEU A 129 17.83 21.87 24.76
N GLU A 130 18.92 21.98 25.51
CA GLU A 130 19.20 23.15 26.32
C GLU A 130 20.27 23.98 25.62
N VAL A 131 20.03 25.29 25.49
CA VAL A 131 20.94 26.17 24.76
C VAL A 131 21.29 27.38 25.62
N GLY A 132 22.58 27.73 25.65
CA GLY A 132 23.12 28.82 26.48
C GLY A 132 23.90 28.31 27.69
N SER A 133 24.87 29.11 28.14
CA SER A 133 25.84 28.68 29.15
C SER A 133 25.47 29.06 30.59
N HIS A 134 24.42 29.86 30.81
CA HIS A 134 23.69 30.14 32.07
C HIS A 134 23.02 31.55 32.00
N PRO A 135 21.68 31.69 32.16
CA PRO A 135 20.69 30.60 32.24
C PRO A 135 20.57 29.86 30.90
N SER A 136 20.36 28.54 30.96
CA SER A 136 20.04 27.74 29.78
C SER A 136 18.56 27.95 29.42
N ILE A 137 18.26 28.01 28.14
CA ILE A 137 16.89 28.08 27.61
C ILE A 137 16.55 26.70 27.07
N ALA A 138 15.44 26.11 27.52
CA ALA A 138 14.94 24.88 26.95
C ALA A 138 14.28 25.14 25.59
N ILE A 139 14.69 24.37 24.59
CA ILE A 139 14.18 24.42 23.23
C ILE A 139 13.69 23.02 22.84
N ALA A 140 12.56 22.94 22.14
CA ALA A 140 12.11 21.72 21.51
C ALA A 140 12.01 21.88 19.99
N ILE A 141 12.53 20.90 19.27
CA ILE A 141 12.42 20.79 17.82
C ILE A 141 11.43 19.67 17.53
N VAL A 142 10.37 19.98 16.79
CA VAL A 142 9.31 19.02 16.45
C VAL A 142 9.19 18.91 14.95
N TYR A 143 9.23 17.70 14.43
CA TYR A 143 9.13 17.42 12.99
C TYR A 143 8.51 16.06 12.73
N ILE A 144 7.92 15.88 11.55
CA ILE A 144 7.47 14.57 11.07
C ILE A 144 8.64 13.87 10.37
N SER A 145 9.17 12.83 11.00
CA SER A 145 10.36 12.08 10.54
C SER A 145 10.21 11.48 9.15
N SER A 146 8.98 11.18 8.70
CA SER A 146 8.72 10.67 7.35
C SER A 146 8.82 11.76 6.28
N LEU A 147 8.57 13.03 6.60
CA LEU A 147 8.52 14.14 5.62
C LEU A 147 9.84 14.91 5.50
N VAL A 148 10.77 14.71 6.42
CA VAL A 148 12.01 15.49 6.54
C VAL A 148 13.24 14.58 6.57
N LYS A 149 14.33 15.02 5.95
CA LYS A 149 15.63 14.36 6.06
C LYS A 149 16.28 14.68 7.40
N GLU A 150 16.50 13.66 8.25
CA GLU A 150 17.08 13.86 9.58
C GLU A 150 18.46 14.53 9.58
N GLU A 151 19.28 14.28 8.55
CA GLU A 151 20.56 14.97 8.36
C GLU A 151 20.37 16.49 8.29
N THR A 152 19.32 16.96 7.61
CA THR A 152 19.03 18.39 7.49
C THR A 152 18.70 18.99 8.86
N ILE A 153 17.95 18.27 9.70
CA ILE A 153 17.65 18.70 11.07
C ILE A 153 18.92 18.76 11.91
N ASN A 154 19.71 17.70 11.90
CA ASN A 154 20.90 17.57 12.73
C ASN A 154 21.96 18.61 12.35
N ASP A 155 22.32 18.67 11.07
CA ASP A 155 23.47 19.45 10.62
C ASP A 155 23.16 20.93 10.45
N PHE A 156 21.93 21.29 10.08
CA PHE A 156 21.58 22.70 9.87
C PHE A 156 20.84 23.31 11.06
N ILE A 157 19.89 22.61 11.68
CA ILE A 157 19.11 23.18 12.78
C ILE A 157 19.85 22.97 14.10
N ILE A 158 20.08 21.73 14.50
CA ILE A 158 20.63 21.40 15.84
C ILE A 158 22.05 21.98 16.01
N ARG A 159 22.96 21.76 15.06
CA ARG A 159 24.33 22.31 15.16
C ARG A 159 24.34 23.83 15.20
N SER A 160 23.48 24.50 14.43
CA SER A 160 23.42 25.97 14.43
C SER A 160 22.91 26.50 15.77
N LEU A 161 21.95 25.82 16.39
CA LEU A 161 21.47 26.16 17.73
C LEU A 161 22.56 25.95 18.78
N LEU A 162 23.27 24.82 18.77
CA LEU A 162 24.31 24.49 19.76
C LEU A 162 25.60 25.32 19.62
N ASN A 163 26.02 25.64 18.39
CA ASN A 163 27.20 26.48 18.13
C ASN A 163 26.93 27.98 18.34
N THR A 164 25.74 28.33 18.81
CA THR A 164 25.42 29.70 19.18
C THR A 164 26.01 29.99 20.56
N GLU A 165 27.18 30.63 20.59
CA GLU A 165 27.61 31.38 21.76
C GLU A 165 26.65 32.55 21.96
N PHE A 166 25.67 32.39 22.85
CA PHE A 166 24.85 33.49 23.31
C PHE A 166 25.81 34.46 23.99
N LYS A 167 26.00 35.67 23.43
CA LYS A 167 26.66 36.75 24.13
C LYS A 167 25.73 37.23 25.24
N ILE A 168 25.75 36.50 26.35
CA ILE A 168 24.95 36.71 27.56
C ILE A 168 25.39 37.98 28.32
N ASN A 169 26.41 38.70 27.85
CA ASN A 169 26.95 39.89 28.53
C ASN A 169 26.11 41.18 28.37
N GLU A 170 24.92 41.13 27.77
CA GLU A 170 23.91 42.21 27.83
C GLU A 170 22.74 41.86 28.79
N ILE A 171 22.93 40.90 29.71
CA ILE A 171 22.05 40.72 30.86
C ILE A 171 22.30 41.87 31.84
N THR A 172 21.60 42.98 31.62
CA THR A 172 21.28 43.91 32.68
C THR A 172 19.81 44.27 32.59
N GLU A 173 19.07 43.81 33.59
CA GLU A 173 17.73 44.26 34.00
C GLU A 173 16.60 44.13 32.96
N GLY A 174 15.83 43.04 33.07
CA GLY A 174 14.38 43.06 32.81
C GLY A 174 13.91 42.95 31.36
N LYS A 175 14.79 42.69 30.38
CA LYS A 175 14.37 42.42 29.00
C LYS A 175 14.20 40.92 28.76
N ASP A 176 12.95 40.51 28.95
CA ASP A 176 12.20 39.40 28.36
C ASP A 176 13.02 38.46 27.44
N SER A 177 13.11 37.18 27.83
CA SER A 177 13.71 36.08 27.04
C SER A 177 13.24 36.07 25.57
N LYS A 178 12.05 36.63 25.31
CA LYS A 178 11.51 36.99 23.98
C LYS A 178 12.47 37.74 23.06
N SER A 179 13.23 38.70 23.57
CA SER A 179 14.10 39.56 22.74
C SER A 179 15.37 38.84 22.26
N ILE A 180 15.89 37.92 23.07
CA ILE A 180 17.10 37.13 22.81
C ILE A 180 16.83 36.08 21.73
N LEU A 181 15.65 35.44 21.77
CA LEU A 181 15.19 34.51 20.74
C LEU A 181 14.91 35.24 19.41
N LYS A 182 14.25 36.40 19.49
CA LYS A 182 13.88 37.21 18.31
C LYS A 182 15.07 37.79 17.56
N GLU A 183 16.21 38.08 18.20
CA GLU A 183 17.41 38.53 17.49
C GLU A 183 18.44 37.43 17.23
N GLY A 184 18.67 36.51 18.17
CA GLY A 184 19.73 35.51 18.10
C GLY A 184 19.42 34.33 17.18
N LEU A 185 18.23 33.73 17.32
CA LEU A 185 17.77 32.64 16.47
C LEU A 185 17.39 33.15 15.10
N THR A 186 16.58 34.20 15.06
CA THR A 186 16.06 34.78 13.82
C THR A 186 17.19 35.20 12.88
N LYS A 187 18.18 36.02 13.31
CA LYS A 187 19.24 36.51 12.39
C LYS A 187 20.15 35.41 11.82
N ARG A 188 20.33 34.27 12.49
CA ARG A 188 21.24 33.19 12.04
C ARG A 188 20.52 31.98 11.47
N VAL A 189 19.35 31.61 11.98
CA VAL A 189 18.50 30.56 11.37
C VAL A 189 17.97 31.02 10.01
N PHE A 190 17.74 32.33 9.80
CA PHE A 190 17.44 32.91 8.47
C PHE A 190 18.51 32.64 7.40
N SER A 191 19.75 32.32 7.79
CA SER A 191 20.82 32.03 6.81
C SER A 191 20.66 30.66 6.12
N LEU A 192 19.76 29.81 6.61
CA LEU A 192 19.66 28.39 6.24
C LEU A 192 18.37 28.05 5.46
N GLY A 193 17.37 28.94 5.46
CA GLY A 193 16.10 28.74 4.78
C GLY A 193 15.06 29.81 5.13
N THR A 194 13.85 29.67 4.60
CA THR A 194 12.71 30.53 4.96
C THR A 194 12.25 30.17 6.38
N VAL A 195 12.46 31.09 7.31
CA VAL A 195 12.01 30.97 8.71
C VAL A 195 10.87 31.93 8.93
N GLU A 196 9.74 31.45 9.40
CA GLU A 196 8.56 32.28 9.63
C GLU A 196 7.94 31.95 11.00
N TYR A 197 7.23 32.92 11.56
CA TYR A 197 6.48 32.75 12.80
C TYR A 197 5.12 32.12 12.51
N CYS A 198 4.70 31.18 13.35
CA CYS A 198 3.33 30.67 13.30
C CYS A 198 2.38 31.70 13.94
N LYS A 199 1.19 31.87 13.36
CA LYS A 199 0.22 32.87 13.82
C LYS A 199 -0.58 32.39 15.02
N ASP A 200 -1.02 31.15 14.95
CA ASP A 200 -1.89 30.50 15.92
C ASP A 200 -1.60 28.98 15.93
N TRP A 201 -2.34 28.25 16.76
CA TRP A 201 -2.19 26.81 16.88
C TRP A 201 -2.53 26.06 15.59
N ALA A 202 -3.55 26.51 14.85
CA ALA A 202 -3.97 25.87 13.60
C ALA A 202 -2.89 26.02 12.52
N ASP A 203 -2.35 27.23 12.34
CA ASP A 203 -1.23 27.50 11.43
C ASP A 203 0.01 26.67 11.83
N MET A 204 0.34 26.60 13.13
CA MET A 204 1.44 25.76 13.61
C MET A 204 1.28 24.29 13.18
N MET A 205 0.08 23.74 13.39
CA MET A 205 -0.24 22.35 13.03
C MET A 205 -0.23 22.13 11.52
N ASP A 206 -0.79 23.05 10.73
CA ASP A 206 -0.76 22.99 9.27
C ASP A 206 0.68 22.99 8.75
N LYS A 207 1.55 23.84 9.30
CA LYS A 207 2.98 23.87 8.93
C LYS A 207 3.69 22.56 9.28
N LEU A 208 3.40 21.96 10.44
CA LEU A 208 3.95 20.66 10.82
C LEU A 208 3.52 19.56 9.84
N LEU A 209 2.24 19.52 9.47
CA LEU A 209 1.67 18.53 8.53
C LEU A 209 2.21 18.70 7.10
N LEU A 210 2.60 19.92 6.72
CA LEU A 210 3.31 20.19 5.46
C LEU A 210 4.78 19.74 5.47
N GLY A 211 5.29 19.24 6.61
CA GLY A 211 6.67 18.76 6.75
C GLY A 211 7.66 19.85 7.17
N ASN A 212 7.18 20.99 7.70
CA ASN A 212 8.07 21.98 8.29
C ASN A 212 8.51 21.53 9.68
N THR A 213 9.70 22.00 10.07
CA THR A 213 10.21 21.78 11.42
C THR A 213 9.80 22.93 12.32
N LEU A 214 9.14 22.62 13.42
CA LEU A 214 8.79 23.59 14.45
C LEU A 214 9.93 23.70 15.47
N VAL A 215 10.23 24.92 15.88
CA VAL A 215 11.15 25.24 16.97
C VAL A 215 10.37 26.01 18.03
N LEU A 216 10.20 25.38 19.18
CA LEU A 216 9.50 25.89 20.35
C LEU A 216 10.51 26.19 21.45
N THR A 217 10.26 27.21 22.25
CA THR A 217 11.14 27.66 23.32
C THR A 217 10.35 27.89 24.59
N GLU A 218 10.95 27.61 25.74
CA GLU A 218 10.35 27.89 27.04
C GLU A 218 10.11 29.40 27.24
N ASP A 219 9.00 29.74 27.91
CA ASP A 219 8.54 31.11 28.21
C ASP A 219 8.24 32.00 26.99
N SER A 220 8.05 31.42 25.80
CA SER A 220 7.67 32.14 24.58
C SER A 220 6.37 31.61 23.99
N THR A 221 5.48 32.52 23.61
CA THR A 221 4.30 32.21 22.80
C THR A 221 4.61 32.15 21.30
N ASP A 222 5.78 32.64 20.89
CA ASP A 222 6.19 32.68 19.48
C ASP A 222 6.79 31.33 19.07
N VAL A 223 6.21 30.69 18.06
CA VAL A 223 6.71 29.44 17.47
C VAL A 223 7.30 29.71 16.10
N LEU A 224 8.53 29.26 15.89
CA LEU A 224 9.20 29.35 14.60
C LEU A 224 8.95 28.08 13.79
N HIS A 225 8.65 28.23 12.50
CA HIS A 225 8.71 27.10 11.56
C HIS A 225 9.80 27.35 10.52
N ILE A 226 10.51 26.26 10.20
CA ILE A 226 11.58 26.24 9.21
C ILE A 226 11.12 25.31 8.09
N VAL A 227 11.16 25.81 6.86
CA VAL A 227 10.82 25.00 5.69
C VAL A 227 11.89 23.93 5.48
N THR A 228 11.59 22.72 5.95
CA THR A 228 12.44 21.53 5.84
C THR A 228 11.80 20.43 5.00
N ALA A 229 10.57 20.66 4.54
CA ALA A 229 9.83 19.72 3.72
C ALA A 229 10.58 19.44 2.42
N GLY A 230 10.87 18.17 2.14
CA GLY A 230 11.55 17.76 0.91
C GLY A 230 12.84 16.99 1.15
N GLY A 231 13.71 17.01 0.13
CA GLY A 231 14.89 16.16 0.01
C GLY A 231 14.77 15.18 -1.16
N GLU A 232 15.89 14.85 -1.79
CA GLU A 232 15.95 13.75 -2.75
C GLU A 232 15.78 12.43 -2.00
N PHE A 233 14.53 11.98 -1.88
CA PHE A 233 14.25 10.57 -1.66
C PHE A 233 14.65 9.83 -2.95
N ARG A 234 15.04 8.54 -2.85
CA ARG A 234 15.32 7.71 -4.04
C ARG A 234 14.26 7.97 -5.12
N ALA A 235 14.69 8.04 -6.38
CA ALA A 235 13.80 8.34 -7.50
C ALA A 235 12.58 7.41 -7.46
N ILE A 236 11.40 8.01 -7.21
CA ILE A 236 10.13 7.30 -7.22
C ILE A 236 9.89 6.88 -8.67
N THR A 237 9.74 5.58 -8.89
CA THR A 237 9.54 5.02 -10.23
C THR A 237 8.05 4.87 -10.54
N GLU A 238 7.75 4.67 -11.82
CA GLU A 238 6.38 4.37 -12.24
C GLU A 238 5.98 2.97 -11.75
N SER A 239 4.76 2.89 -11.24
CA SER A 239 4.06 1.65 -10.89
C SER A 239 4.15 0.63 -12.06
N GLN A 240 4.79 -0.52 -11.81
CA GLN A 240 5.07 -1.51 -12.85
C GLN A 240 3.88 -2.44 -13.12
N THR A 241 3.11 -2.79 -12.09
CA THR A 241 1.97 -3.72 -12.16
C THR A 241 0.64 -3.00 -12.42
N GLU A 242 0.47 -1.75 -11.98
CA GLU A 242 -0.76 -0.94 -12.07
C GLU A 242 -0.61 0.31 -12.96
N SER A 243 -0.14 0.12 -14.21
CA SER A 243 0.03 1.22 -15.17
C SER A 243 -1.32 1.86 -15.57
N VAL A 244 -1.35 3.20 -15.62
CA VAL A 244 -2.52 3.98 -16.03
C VAL A 244 -2.19 4.92 -17.18
N VAL A 245 -3.18 5.12 -18.05
CA VAL A 245 -3.10 6.09 -19.15
C VAL A 245 -3.17 7.52 -18.62
N ARG A 246 -3.94 7.75 -17.55
CA ARG A 246 -4.18 9.05 -16.92
C ARG A 246 -4.19 8.93 -15.40
N GLY A 247 -3.56 9.87 -14.73
CA GLY A 247 -3.47 9.94 -13.26
C GLY A 247 -2.01 9.92 -12.76
N PRO A 248 -1.81 9.92 -11.43
CA PRO A 248 -0.49 9.77 -10.84
C PRO A 248 0.16 8.45 -11.28
N LYS A 249 1.46 8.49 -11.56
CA LYS A 249 2.27 7.34 -11.98
C LYS A 249 3.17 6.80 -10.88
N GLU A 250 3.36 7.57 -9.81
CA GLU A 250 4.22 7.24 -8.68
C GLU A 250 3.81 5.89 -8.07
N GLY A 251 4.79 5.00 -7.90
CA GLY A 251 4.66 3.77 -7.12
C GLY A 251 5.32 3.86 -5.75
N PHE A 252 4.93 2.99 -4.83
CA PHE A 252 5.68 2.71 -3.61
C PHE A 252 7.04 2.08 -3.94
N VAL A 253 7.95 2.19 -2.97
CA VAL A 253 9.31 1.63 -3.03
C VAL A 253 9.54 0.71 -1.84
N GLU A 254 10.69 0.07 -1.72
CA GLU A 254 10.96 -0.89 -0.65
C GLU A 254 11.17 -0.24 0.72
N THR A 255 11.45 1.06 0.77
CA THR A 255 11.77 1.77 2.02
C THR A 255 10.52 2.26 2.76
N LEU A 256 10.31 1.76 3.97
CA LEU A 256 9.15 2.08 4.82
C LEU A 256 8.91 3.58 5.00
N SER A 257 9.94 4.34 5.35
CA SER A 257 9.81 5.79 5.63
C SER A 257 9.41 6.59 4.40
N ILE A 258 9.87 6.19 3.21
CA ILE A 258 9.50 6.82 1.93
C ILE A 258 8.03 6.55 1.64
N ASN A 259 7.56 5.31 1.84
CA ASN A 259 6.16 4.96 1.60
C ASN A 259 5.20 5.72 2.54
N VAL A 260 5.56 5.85 3.82
CA VAL A 260 4.78 6.66 4.78
C VAL A 260 4.78 8.14 4.36
N SER A 261 5.91 8.67 3.86
CA SER A 261 5.99 10.05 3.39
C SER A 261 5.07 10.31 2.18
N LEU A 262 4.97 9.35 1.25
CA LEU A 262 4.07 9.44 0.09
C LEU A 262 2.59 9.53 0.53
N LEU A 263 2.21 8.87 1.62
CA LEU A 263 0.88 8.95 2.19
C LEU A 263 0.66 10.30 2.89
N ARG A 264 1.60 10.73 3.74
CA ARG A 264 1.54 12.02 4.46
C ARG A 264 1.48 13.22 3.50
N ARG A 265 2.18 13.19 2.36
CA ARG A 265 2.11 14.23 1.31
C ARG A 265 0.77 14.33 0.60
N ARG A 266 -0.03 13.26 0.65
CA ARG A 266 -1.37 13.21 0.03
C ARG A 266 -2.47 13.55 1.03
N ILE A 267 -2.27 13.22 2.31
CA ILE A 267 -3.23 13.45 3.39
C ILE A 267 -2.57 14.32 4.47
N HIS A 268 -2.81 15.63 4.38
CA HIS A 268 -2.41 16.61 5.40
C HIS A 268 -3.52 16.71 6.46
N SER A 269 -3.64 15.69 7.31
CA SER A 269 -4.55 15.71 8.46
C SER A 269 -3.84 15.15 9.69
N PRO A 270 -4.06 15.76 10.88
CA PRO A 270 -3.55 15.22 12.13
C PRO A 270 -4.23 13.88 12.49
N ASP A 271 -5.42 13.61 11.94
CA ASP A 271 -6.17 12.38 12.15
C ASP A 271 -5.53 11.17 11.45
N LEU A 272 -4.60 11.39 10.51
CA LEU A 272 -3.83 10.30 9.94
C LEU A 272 -2.85 9.78 11.00
N ARG A 273 -3.16 8.62 11.57
CA ARG A 273 -2.36 7.95 12.59
C ARG A 273 -1.35 7.02 11.92
N VAL A 274 -0.12 7.05 12.41
CA VAL A 274 0.94 6.12 12.01
C VAL A 274 1.50 5.46 13.26
N THR A 275 1.43 4.13 13.33
CA THR A 275 2.01 3.35 14.43
C THR A 275 3.03 2.37 13.87
N TYR A 276 4.25 2.39 14.41
CA TYR A 276 5.28 1.42 14.01
C TYR A 276 5.29 0.21 14.93
N LYS A 277 5.51 -0.97 14.34
CA LYS A 277 5.69 -2.24 15.05
C LYS A 277 6.85 -3.01 14.44
N THR A 278 7.51 -3.83 15.25
CA THR A 278 8.57 -4.73 14.80
C THR A 278 8.06 -6.16 14.89
N ILE A 279 8.15 -6.91 13.80
CA ILE A 279 7.62 -8.28 13.70
C ILE A 279 8.72 -9.21 13.15
N GLY A 280 8.76 -10.43 13.67
CA GLY A 280 9.73 -11.47 13.30
C GLY A 280 10.89 -11.56 14.29
N TYR A 281 11.13 -12.74 14.85
CA TYR A 281 12.10 -12.94 15.95
C TYR A 281 13.55 -12.65 15.56
N LYS A 282 13.93 -12.95 14.32
CA LYS A 282 15.29 -12.76 13.80
C LYS A 282 15.37 -11.61 12.81
N SER A 283 14.38 -11.46 11.92
CA SER A 283 14.41 -10.40 10.92
C SER A 283 14.16 -9.01 11.52
N ASN A 284 13.44 -8.91 12.63
CA ASN A 284 13.06 -7.64 13.26
C ASN A 284 12.52 -6.62 12.24
N THR A 285 11.60 -7.08 11.39
CA THR A 285 11.09 -6.29 10.27
C THR A 285 10.12 -5.23 10.78
N ARG A 286 10.31 -3.97 10.37
CA ARG A 286 9.41 -2.88 10.75
C ARG A 286 8.16 -2.87 9.85
N VAL A 287 7.02 -2.63 10.48
CA VAL A 287 5.71 -2.50 9.83
C VAL A 287 5.07 -1.21 10.33
N ALA A 288 4.55 -0.38 9.43
CA ALA A 288 3.72 0.77 9.79
C ALA A 288 2.25 0.42 9.60
N ILE A 289 1.46 0.61 10.65
CA ILE A 289 0.00 0.59 10.61
C ILE A 289 -0.47 2.03 10.43
N VAL A 290 -1.18 2.30 9.34
CA VAL A 290 -1.65 3.63 8.95
C VAL A 290 -3.17 3.62 8.82
N TYR A 291 -3.85 4.55 9.46
CA TYR A 291 -5.32 4.68 9.40
C TYR A 291 -5.76 6.12 9.70
N MET A 292 -7.00 6.45 9.35
CA MET A 292 -7.63 7.74 9.67
C MET A 292 -8.45 7.60 10.95
N ASP A 293 -8.02 8.25 12.03
CA ASP A 293 -8.77 8.32 13.28
C ASP A 293 -10.11 9.05 13.09
N GLY A 294 -11.15 8.59 13.77
CA GLY A 294 -12.53 9.07 13.58
C GLY A 294 -13.20 8.68 12.25
N ILE A 295 -12.49 8.05 11.31
CA ILE A 295 -13.05 7.52 10.05
C ILE A 295 -12.96 5.99 10.01
N ALA A 296 -11.81 5.44 10.39
CA ALA A 296 -11.59 4.00 10.42
C ALA A 296 -12.40 3.35 11.55
N ASP A 297 -12.87 2.14 11.29
CA ASP A 297 -13.60 1.35 12.28
C ASP A 297 -12.64 0.86 13.37
N GLU A 298 -12.89 1.25 14.62
CA GLU A 298 -12.06 0.87 15.77
C GLU A 298 -11.99 -0.66 15.94
N ASP A 299 -13.06 -1.39 15.63
CA ASP A 299 -13.09 -2.85 15.72
C ASP A 299 -12.11 -3.48 14.71
N VAL A 300 -12.05 -2.91 13.49
CA VAL A 300 -11.11 -3.32 12.45
C VAL A 300 -9.67 -2.99 12.85
N VAL A 301 -9.43 -1.77 13.35
CA VAL A 301 -8.10 -1.34 13.78
C VAL A 301 -7.59 -2.26 14.89
N ALA A 302 -8.42 -2.52 15.91
CA ALA A 302 -8.07 -3.44 17.00
C ALA A 302 -7.77 -4.85 16.50
N GLU A 303 -8.56 -5.37 15.56
CA GLU A 303 -8.35 -6.68 14.95
C GLU A 303 -7.04 -6.75 14.17
N VAL A 304 -6.66 -5.69 13.45
CA VAL A 304 -5.35 -5.59 12.77
C VAL A 304 -4.22 -5.67 13.78
N PHE A 305 -4.27 -4.88 14.86
CA PHE A 305 -3.24 -4.92 15.90
C PHE A 305 -3.13 -6.31 16.54
N ARG A 306 -4.27 -6.91 16.90
CA ARG A 306 -4.35 -8.26 17.49
C ARG A 306 -3.70 -9.31 16.58
N ARG A 307 -4.06 -9.34 15.29
CA ARG A 307 -3.47 -10.31 14.34
C ARG A 307 -1.98 -10.12 14.16
N LEU A 308 -1.50 -8.87 14.13
CA LEU A 308 -0.06 -8.60 14.03
C LEU A 308 0.71 -9.02 15.30
N ASP A 309 0.09 -8.94 16.49
CA ASP A 309 0.68 -9.44 17.75
C ASP A 309 0.76 -10.97 17.81
N GLU A 310 -0.17 -11.67 17.15
CA GLU A 310 -0.21 -13.13 17.12
C GLU A 310 0.80 -13.76 16.16
N ILE A 311 1.47 -12.95 15.32
CA ILE A 311 2.46 -13.43 14.36
C ILE A 311 3.71 -13.93 15.10
N GLN A 312 3.91 -15.26 15.06
CA GLN A 312 5.10 -15.92 15.57
C GLN A 312 5.88 -16.57 14.42
N ILE A 313 6.85 -15.84 13.87
CA ILE A 313 7.71 -16.31 12.78
C ILE A 313 9.15 -15.83 12.97
N ASP A 314 10.13 -16.59 12.46
CA ASP A 314 11.54 -16.21 12.51
C ASP A 314 11.84 -14.94 11.72
N GLY A 315 11.19 -14.74 10.58
CA GLY A 315 11.41 -13.54 9.78
C GLY A 315 10.36 -13.26 8.72
N ILE A 316 10.28 -11.98 8.36
CA ILE A 316 9.39 -11.42 7.34
C ILE A 316 10.27 -10.73 6.30
N PHE A 317 10.13 -11.12 5.03
CA PHE A 317 10.95 -10.61 3.94
C PHE A 317 10.13 -9.85 2.88
N ASP A 318 8.81 -10.04 2.86
CA ASP A 318 7.91 -9.35 1.95
C ASP A 318 6.53 -9.13 2.58
N SER A 319 5.76 -8.19 2.04
CA SER A 319 4.38 -7.94 2.43
C SER A 319 3.50 -9.17 2.23
N THR A 320 3.80 -10.03 1.24
CA THR A 320 3.11 -11.31 1.02
C THR A 320 3.15 -12.23 2.25
N ASN A 321 4.24 -12.22 3.04
CA ASN A 321 4.32 -13.04 4.26
C ASN A 321 3.32 -12.55 5.32
N ILE A 322 3.21 -11.24 5.51
CA ILE A 322 2.24 -10.66 6.43
C ILE A 322 0.83 -10.90 5.90
N GLU A 323 0.60 -10.74 4.60
CA GLU A 323 -0.70 -11.00 3.96
C GLU A 323 -1.22 -12.40 4.30
N GLU A 324 -0.40 -13.45 4.15
CA GLU A 324 -0.79 -14.82 4.47
C GLU A 324 -1.12 -15.01 5.97
N LEU A 325 -0.34 -14.37 6.85
CA LEU A 325 -0.45 -14.55 8.31
C LEU A 325 -1.63 -13.79 8.93
N ILE A 326 -2.04 -12.67 8.33
CA ILE A 326 -3.17 -11.86 8.83
C ILE A 326 -4.51 -12.27 8.22
N GLN A 327 -4.52 -13.15 7.22
CA GLN A 327 -5.76 -13.64 6.61
C GLN A 327 -6.53 -14.57 7.55
N ASP A 328 -7.85 -14.62 7.38
CA ASP A 328 -8.68 -15.61 8.07
C ASP A 328 -8.28 -17.02 7.64
N LYS A 329 -8.30 -17.98 8.57
CA LYS A 329 -7.96 -19.40 8.32
C LYS A 329 -8.92 -20.14 7.37
N ALA A 330 -9.81 -19.42 6.68
CA ALA A 330 -10.70 -19.99 5.69
C ALA A 330 -9.88 -20.43 4.47
N VAL A 331 -9.97 -21.72 4.11
CA VAL A 331 -9.34 -22.24 2.89
C VAL A 331 -10.11 -21.66 1.69
N THR A 332 -9.59 -20.57 1.12
CA THR A 332 -10.21 -19.89 -0.02
C THR A 332 -9.13 -19.36 -0.96
N PRO A 333 -9.31 -19.49 -2.28
CA PRO A 333 -8.43 -18.82 -3.24
C PRO A 333 -8.80 -17.34 -3.42
N PHE A 334 -9.96 -16.89 -2.90
CA PHE A 334 -10.34 -15.48 -2.98
C PHE A 334 -9.50 -14.61 -2.05
N PRO A 335 -8.85 -13.55 -2.58
CA PRO A 335 -8.10 -12.62 -1.74
C PRO A 335 -9.04 -11.81 -0.83
N THR A 336 -8.68 -11.71 0.44
CA THR A 336 -9.39 -10.90 1.46
C THR A 336 -8.58 -9.68 1.90
N VAL A 337 -7.36 -9.53 1.39
CA VAL A 337 -6.47 -8.38 1.54
C VAL A 337 -6.21 -7.79 0.15
N TYR A 338 -6.18 -6.47 0.03
CA TYR A 338 -5.85 -5.81 -1.23
C TYR A 338 -4.41 -5.33 -1.20
N SER A 339 -3.58 -5.83 -2.10
CA SER A 339 -2.19 -5.40 -2.27
C SER A 339 -2.09 -4.40 -3.43
N THR A 340 -1.40 -3.29 -3.22
CA THR A 340 -1.22 -2.24 -4.24
C THR A 340 0.15 -1.58 -4.13
N GLU A 341 0.70 -1.21 -5.28
CA GLU A 341 1.93 -0.43 -5.36
C GLU A 341 1.63 1.08 -5.48
N ARG A 342 0.35 1.49 -5.41
CA ARG A 342 -0.07 2.85 -5.70
C ARG A 342 -0.41 3.68 -4.46
N PRO A 343 0.32 4.79 -4.20
CA PRO A 343 0.04 5.69 -3.09
C PRO A 343 -1.30 6.43 -3.21
N ASP A 344 -1.73 6.76 -4.42
CA ASP A 344 -2.98 7.48 -4.66
C ASP A 344 -4.22 6.61 -4.37
N THR A 345 -4.23 5.36 -4.85
CA THR A 345 -5.26 4.37 -4.48
C THR A 345 -5.32 4.21 -2.96
N THR A 346 -4.16 4.06 -2.33
CA THR A 346 -4.04 3.86 -0.88
C THR A 346 -4.58 5.05 -0.09
N ALA A 347 -4.27 6.27 -0.51
CA ALA A 347 -4.81 7.49 0.11
C ALA A 347 -6.34 7.56 0.03
N VAL A 348 -6.93 7.18 -1.11
CA VAL A 348 -8.40 7.10 -1.24
C VAL A 348 -8.97 6.07 -0.28
N ARG A 349 -8.34 4.90 -0.16
CA ARG A 349 -8.80 3.83 0.76
C ARG A 349 -8.68 4.23 2.24
N LEU A 350 -7.66 4.99 2.63
CA LEU A 350 -7.55 5.57 3.98
C LEU A 350 -8.71 6.52 4.27
N LEU A 351 -9.07 7.37 3.30
CA LEU A 351 -10.20 8.30 3.42
C LEU A 351 -11.58 7.61 3.42
N GLU A 352 -11.65 6.36 2.95
CA GLU A 352 -12.81 5.46 3.09
C GLU A 352 -12.84 4.72 4.44
N GLY A 353 -11.90 5.00 5.36
CA GLY A 353 -11.87 4.42 6.70
C GLY A 353 -11.22 3.03 6.76
N ARG A 354 -10.31 2.72 5.83
CA ARG A 354 -9.56 1.46 5.88
C ARG A 354 -8.22 1.63 6.57
N VAL A 355 -7.67 0.50 7.00
CA VAL A 355 -6.35 0.38 7.59
C VAL A 355 -5.36 -0.09 6.52
N VAL A 356 -4.17 0.49 6.54
CA VAL A 356 -3.09 0.19 5.60
C VAL A 356 -1.89 -0.31 6.38
N LEU A 357 -1.28 -1.39 5.90
CA LEU A 357 -0.03 -1.94 6.42
C LEU A 357 1.07 -1.70 5.39
N VAL A 358 2.11 -0.98 5.82
CA VAL A 358 3.32 -0.75 5.03
C VAL A 358 4.44 -1.59 5.64
N VAL A 359 5.03 -2.49 4.86
CA VAL A 359 6.04 -3.43 5.32
C VAL A 359 7.40 -2.99 4.80
N ASP A 360 8.39 -2.90 5.67
CA ASP A 360 9.75 -2.56 5.25
C ASP A 360 10.33 -3.67 4.36
N GLY A 361 10.93 -3.28 3.23
CA GLY A 361 11.45 -4.20 2.21
C GLY A 361 10.48 -4.53 1.07
N SER A 362 9.22 -4.08 1.11
CA SER A 362 8.23 -4.38 0.06
C SER A 362 7.75 -3.12 -0.67
N PRO A 363 7.68 -3.11 -2.02
CA PRO A 363 7.08 -2.03 -2.79
C PRO A 363 5.55 -2.13 -2.86
N PHE A 364 4.93 -3.07 -2.13
CA PHE A 364 3.49 -3.21 -2.03
C PHE A 364 3.01 -2.90 -0.61
N VAL A 365 1.86 -2.22 -0.51
CA VAL A 365 1.16 -1.99 0.74
C VAL A 365 -0.12 -2.83 0.78
N LEU A 366 -0.49 -3.28 1.98
CA LEU A 366 -1.68 -4.10 2.20
C LEU A 366 -2.80 -3.22 2.74
N ILE A 367 -4.00 -3.37 2.18
CA ILE A 367 -5.19 -2.60 2.57
C ILE A 367 -6.27 -3.55 3.10
N VAL A 368 -6.77 -3.24 4.30
CA VAL A 368 -7.78 -4.04 5.02
C VAL A 368 -8.82 -3.13 5.69
N PRO A 369 -10.10 -3.53 5.77
CA PRO A 369 -10.69 -4.73 5.17
C PRO A 369 -10.88 -4.55 3.66
N THR A 370 -10.93 -5.66 2.94
CA THR A 370 -11.20 -5.67 1.49
C THR A 370 -12.36 -6.59 1.15
N VAL A 371 -13.28 -6.09 0.34
CA VAL A 371 -14.45 -6.82 -0.17
C VAL A 371 -14.34 -7.08 -1.67
N PHE A 372 -15.16 -8.02 -2.18
CA PHE A 372 -15.13 -8.51 -3.55
C PHE A 372 -15.09 -7.40 -4.62
N ILE A 373 -15.91 -6.35 -4.47
CA ILE A 373 -16.05 -5.31 -5.49
C ILE A 373 -14.77 -4.47 -5.67
N HIS A 374 -13.91 -4.41 -4.65
CA HIS A 374 -12.68 -3.61 -4.72
C HIS A 374 -11.70 -4.13 -5.77
N PHE A 375 -11.70 -5.44 -6.03
CA PHE A 375 -10.85 -6.06 -7.05
C PHE A 375 -11.26 -5.71 -8.49
N PHE A 376 -12.45 -5.11 -8.67
CA PHE A 376 -12.96 -4.66 -9.97
C PHE A 376 -12.85 -3.13 -10.15
N GLN A 377 -12.47 -2.42 -9.09
CA GLN A 377 -12.24 -0.98 -9.11
C GLN A 377 -10.76 -0.72 -9.42
N SER A 378 -10.49 0.21 -10.34
CA SER A 378 -9.12 0.64 -10.67
C SER A 378 -8.93 2.11 -10.30
N ALA A 379 -7.69 2.52 -10.01
CA ALA A 379 -7.33 3.93 -9.80
C ALA A 379 -7.75 4.83 -10.99
N ALA A 380 -7.67 4.30 -12.21
CA ALA A 380 -8.11 5.00 -13.41
C ALA A 380 -9.60 5.36 -13.39
N ASP A 381 -10.43 4.55 -12.72
CA ASP A 381 -11.88 4.77 -12.65
C ASP A 381 -12.22 6.11 -12.01
N TYR A 382 -11.37 6.61 -11.10
CA TYR A 382 -11.56 7.88 -10.42
C TYR A 382 -11.02 9.07 -11.21
N SER A 383 -10.10 8.83 -12.15
CA SER A 383 -9.50 9.84 -13.03
C SER A 383 -10.34 10.13 -14.28
N ASP A 384 -11.13 9.16 -14.72
CA ASP A 384 -11.97 9.28 -15.92
C ASP A 384 -13.33 9.91 -15.67
N ARG A 385 -14.08 10.19 -16.75
CA ARG A 385 -15.50 10.56 -16.64
C ARG A 385 -16.31 9.38 -16.09
N ASN A 386 -17.33 9.70 -15.31
CA ASN A 386 -18.14 8.73 -14.57
C ASN A 386 -18.91 7.73 -15.47
N ASP A 387 -19.34 8.18 -16.65
CA ASP A 387 -19.98 7.34 -17.68
C ASP A 387 -19.01 6.26 -18.20
N ILE A 388 -17.77 6.66 -18.55
CA ILE A 388 -16.73 5.75 -19.02
C ILE A 388 -16.34 4.77 -17.91
N ALA A 389 -16.09 5.28 -16.70
CA ALA A 389 -15.71 4.44 -15.56
C ALA A 389 -16.77 3.38 -15.24
N THR A 390 -18.05 3.73 -15.30
CA THR A 390 -19.16 2.79 -15.09
C THR A 390 -19.18 1.70 -16.15
N LEU A 391 -19.02 2.07 -17.43
CA LEU A 391 -18.96 1.10 -18.53
C LEU A 391 -17.79 0.13 -18.37
N LEU A 392 -16.62 0.64 -17.99
CA LEU A 392 -15.42 -0.18 -17.76
C LEU A 392 -15.60 -1.11 -16.55
N ARG A 393 -16.20 -0.65 -15.44
CA ARG A 393 -16.51 -1.51 -14.29
C ARG A 393 -17.47 -2.65 -14.67
N LEU A 394 -18.53 -2.35 -15.43
CA LEU A 394 -19.46 -3.37 -15.92
C LEU A 394 -18.76 -4.38 -16.83
N LEU A 395 -17.90 -3.91 -17.73
CA LEU A 395 -17.10 -4.76 -18.60
C LEU A 395 -16.23 -5.72 -17.77
N ARG A 396 -15.58 -5.25 -16.71
CA ARG A 396 -14.75 -6.11 -15.83
C ARG A 396 -15.57 -7.20 -15.12
N ILE A 397 -16.78 -6.87 -14.65
CA ILE A 397 -17.67 -7.85 -14.02
C ILE A 397 -18.11 -8.91 -15.05
N ILE A 398 -18.50 -8.48 -16.27
CA ILE A 398 -18.85 -9.39 -17.37
C ILE A 398 -17.65 -10.27 -17.74
N SER A 399 -16.46 -9.69 -17.83
CA SER A 399 -15.22 -10.42 -18.09
C SER A 399 -14.93 -11.47 -17.04
N PHE A 400 -15.19 -11.20 -15.75
CA PHE A 400 -15.04 -12.19 -14.70
C PHE A 400 -16.05 -13.35 -14.83
N ILE A 401 -17.29 -13.05 -15.23
CA ILE A 401 -18.30 -14.09 -15.51
C ILE A 401 -17.88 -14.94 -16.71
N ILE A 402 -17.36 -14.33 -17.78
CA ILE A 402 -16.84 -15.05 -18.95
C ILE A 402 -15.63 -15.90 -18.55
N LEU A 403 -14.70 -15.36 -17.76
CA LEU A 403 -13.56 -16.10 -17.22
C LEU A 403 -14.01 -17.35 -16.47
N LEU A 404 -15.01 -17.21 -15.59
CA LEU A 404 -15.46 -18.29 -14.72
C LEU A 404 -16.27 -19.36 -15.47
N LEU A 405 -17.18 -18.94 -16.35
CA LEU A 405 -18.22 -19.79 -16.91
C LEU A 405 -18.08 -20.08 -18.41
N GLY A 406 -17.28 -19.32 -19.17
CA GLY A 406 -17.24 -19.41 -20.63
C GLY A 406 -17.03 -20.83 -21.18
N PRO A 407 -15.93 -21.53 -20.81
CA PRO A 407 -15.67 -22.90 -21.27
C PRO A 407 -16.70 -23.91 -20.74
N SER A 408 -17.09 -23.76 -19.48
CA SER A 408 -18.06 -24.63 -18.80
C SER A 408 -19.43 -24.57 -19.47
N LEU A 409 -19.89 -23.36 -19.81
CA LEU A 409 -21.15 -23.13 -20.51
C LEU A 409 -21.12 -23.73 -21.90
N TYR A 410 -20.00 -23.59 -22.63
CA TYR A 410 -19.82 -24.25 -23.92
C TYR A 410 -20.01 -25.78 -23.79
N ILE A 411 -19.29 -26.43 -22.85
CA ILE A 411 -19.37 -27.88 -22.64
C ILE A 411 -20.79 -28.32 -22.29
N ALA A 412 -21.46 -27.61 -21.38
CA ALA A 412 -22.82 -27.94 -20.95
C ALA A 412 -23.85 -27.85 -22.09
N MET A 413 -23.70 -26.84 -22.97
CA MET A 413 -24.57 -26.61 -24.11
C MET A 413 -24.34 -27.65 -25.22
N THR A 414 -23.09 -27.95 -25.57
CA THR A 414 -22.78 -28.89 -26.64
C THR A 414 -23.02 -30.35 -26.26
N THR A 415 -22.89 -30.69 -24.97
CA THR A 415 -22.98 -32.08 -24.49
C THR A 415 -24.38 -32.45 -24.00
N PHE A 416 -25.04 -31.57 -23.25
CA PHE A 416 -26.30 -31.90 -22.55
C PHE A 416 -27.52 -31.15 -23.08
N HIS A 417 -27.35 -29.94 -23.63
CA HIS A 417 -28.46 -29.04 -23.97
C HIS A 417 -28.36 -28.47 -25.39
N TYR A 418 -28.04 -29.32 -26.36
CA TYR A 418 -27.84 -28.89 -27.75
C TYR A 418 -29.12 -28.32 -28.40
N GLN A 419 -30.30 -28.63 -27.84
CA GLN A 419 -31.59 -28.09 -28.30
C GLN A 419 -31.73 -26.58 -28.09
N LEU A 420 -30.93 -25.99 -27.20
CA LEU A 420 -30.91 -24.54 -26.96
C LEU A 420 -30.11 -23.78 -28.04
N ILE A 421 -29.35 -24.50 -28.88
CA ILE A 421 -28.57 -23.91 -29.95
C ILE A 421 -29.45 -23.79 -31.20
N PRO A 422 -29.53 -22.61 -31.86
CA PRO A 422 -30.27 -22.46 -33.11
C PRO A 422 -29.83 -23.52 -34.13
N SER A 423 -30.80 -24.14 -34.81
CA SER A 423 -30.56 -25.32 -35.66
C SER A 423 -29.49 -25.07 -36.73
N SER A 424 -29.46 -23.87 -37.31
CA SER A 424 -28.44 -23.45 -38.29
C SER A 424 -27.02 -23.47 -37.72
N LEU A 425 -26.85 -23.03 -36.47
CA LEU A 425 -25.56 -23.03 -35.78
C LEU A 425 -25.18 -24.45 -35.33
N LEU A 426 -26.17 -25.26 -34.91
CA LEU A 426 -25.96 -26.64 -34.51
C LEU A 426 -25.45 -27.52 -35.65
N TYR A 427 -25.99 -27.38 -36.87
CA TYR A 427 -25.48 -28.12 -38.03
C TYR A 427 -24.03 -27.76 -38.35
N SER A 428 -23.69 -26.47 -38.29
CA SER A 428 -22.30 -26.03 -38.44
C SER A 428 -21.40 -26.64 -37.37
N LEU A 429 -21.84 -26.66 -36.11
CA LEU A 429 -21.11 -27.26 -34.99
C LEU A 429 -20.84 -28.76 -35.16
N ILE A 430 -21.86 -29.52 -35.59
CA ILE A 430 -21.72 -30.97 -35.82
C ILE A 430 -20.72 -31.22 -36.95
N SER A 431 -20.81 -30.46 -38.05
CA SER A 431 -19.88 -30.58 -39.18
C SER A 431 -18.43 -30.29 -38.79
N GLN A 432 -18.20 -29.29 -37.94
CA GLN A 432 -16.86 -28.95 -37.44
C GLN A 432 -16.31 -29.98 -36.45
N ARG A 433 -17.17 -30.79 -35.83
CA ARG A 433 -16.78 -31.82 -34.84
C ARG A 433 -16.60 -33.21 -35.45
N GLU A 434 -17.01 -33.44 -36.69
CA GLU A 434 -16.92 -34.76 -37.33
C GLU A 434 -15.48 -35.28 -37.40
N ALA A 435 -14.51 -34.39 -37.59
CA ALA A 435 -13.08 -34.73 -37.66
C ALA A 435 -12.36 -34.80 -36.30
N ILE A 436 -13.06 -34.49 -35.19
CA ILE A 436 -12.43 -34.30 -33.88
C ILE A 436 -12.67 -35.54 -33.00
N PRO A 437 -11.61 -36.25 -32.59
CA PRO A 437 -11.75 -37.52 -31.88
C PRO A 437 -12.05 -37.38 -30.38
N PHE A 438 -11.94 -36.16 -29.83
CA PHE A 438 -12.06 -35.91 -28.39
C PHE A 438 -13.41 -35.30 -28.01
N PRO A 439 -13.95 -35.62 -26.82
CA PRO A 439 -15.12 -34.93 -26.29
C PRO A 439 -14.78 -33.50 -25.87
N SER A 440 -15.77 -32.61 -25.86
CA SER A 440 -15.60 -31.18 -25.53
C SER A 440 -14.85 -30.92 -24.23
N PHE A 441 -15.04 -31.77 -23.22
CA PHE A 441 -14.32 -31.69 -21.95
C PHE A 441 -12.80 -31.87 -22.11
N VAL A 442 -12.38 -32.90 -22.86
CA VAL A 442 -10.95 -33.19 -23.06
C VAL A 442 -10.30 -32.09 -23.91
N GLU A 443 -10.98 -31.65 -24.97
CA GLU A 443 -10.52 -30.51 -25.77
C GLU A 443 -10.29 -29.27 -24.91
N ALA A 444 -11.25 -28.95 -24.01
CA ALA A 444 -11.17 -27.78 -23.15
C ALA A 444 -10.03 -27.88 -22.14
N ILE A 445 -9.84 -29.04 -21.49
CA ILE A 445 -8.74 -29.24 -20.53
C ILE A 445 -7.37 -29.10 -21.20
N ILE A 446 -7.19 -29.67 -22.40
CA ILE A 446 -5.94 -29.57 -23.16
C ILE A 446 -5.66 -28.10 -23.47
N LEU A 447 -6.62 -27.41 -24.09
CA LEU A 447 -6.40 -26.05 -24.55
C LEU A 447 -6.28 -25.06 -23.38
N GLU A 448 -7.09 -25.20 -22.32
CA GLU A 448 -6.97 -24.37 -21.13
C GLU A 448 -5.62 -24.55 -20.42
N THR A 449 -5.13 -25.79 -20.34
CA THR A 449 -3.81 -26.06 -19.74
C THR A 449 -2.69 -25.45 -20.57
N ILE A 450 -2.77 -25.53 -21.90
CA ILE A 450 -1.82 -24.87 -22.81
C ILE A 450 -1.85 -23.35 -22.59
N PHE A 451 -3.02 -22.73 -22.52
CA PHE A 451 -3.13 -21.28 -22.29
C PHE A 451 -2.58 -20.85 -20.93
N GLU A 452 -2.80 -21.62 -19.87
CA GLU A 452 -2.20 -21.33 -18.55
C GLU A 452 -0.67 -21.49 -18.58
N LEU A 453 -0.14 -22.54 -19.23
CA LEU A 453 1.31 -22.73 -19.39
C LEU A 453 1.95 -21.58 -20.17
N LEU A 454 1.31 -21.14 -21.26
CA LEU A 454 1.77 -19.97 -22.01
C LEU A 454 1.79 -18.73 -21.14
N ARG A 455 0.73 -18.51 -20.35
CA ARG A 455 0.61 -17.33 -19.50
C ARG A 455 1.67 -17.29 -18.40
N GLU A 456 1.90 -18.42 -17.73
CA GLU A 456 2.90 -18.56 -16.68
C GLU A 456 4.32 -18.39 -17.23
N ALA A 457 4.59 -18.95 -18.41
CA ALA A 457 5.86 -18.73 -19.11
C ALA A 457 6.02 -17.25 -19.50
N GLY A 458 4.96 -16.60 -19.98
CA GLY A 458 4.98 -15.21 -20.42
C GLY A 458 5.26 -14.21 -19.30
N VAL A 459 4.80 -14.46 -18.07
CA VAL A 459 5.08 -13.59 -16.90
C VAL A 459 6.55 -13.66 -16.47
N ARG A 460 7.23 -14.79 -16.70
CA ARG A 460 8.64 -14.99 -16.32
C ARG A 460 9.63 -14.49 -17.37
N MET A 461 9.16 -14.15 -18.56
CA MET A 461 9.99 -13.62 -19.64
C MET A 461 10.09 -12.09 -19.59
N PRO A 462 11.19 -11.48 -20.05
CA PRO A 462 11.27 -10.03 -20.24
C PRO A 462 10.10 -9.53 -21.09
N ARG A 463 9.52 -8.37 -20.75
CA ARG A 463 8.25 -7.86 -21.32
C ARG A 463 8.14 -8.02 -22.85
N VAL A 464 9.19 -7.65 -23.59
CA VAL A 464 9.21 -7.71 -25.07
C VAL A 464 9.13 -9.15 -25.58
N VAL A 465 9.86 -10.07 -24.92
CA VAL A 465 9.88 -11.50 -25.27
C VAL A 465 8.59 -12.18 -24.82
N GLY A 466 8.10 -11.87 -23.61
CA GLY A 466 6.87 -12.43 -23.07
C GLY A 466 5.63 -12.05 -23.89
N GLN A 467 5.55 -10.80 -24.37
CA GLN A 467 4.48 -10.38 -25.28
C GLN A 467 4.55 -11.13 -26.62
N ALA A 468 5.73 -11.21 -27.24
CA ALA A 468 5.91 -11.94 -28.49
C ALA A 468 5.60 -13.44 -28.34
N ALA A 469 6.08 -14.07 -27.27
CA ALA A 469 5.83 -15.48 -26.96
C ALA A 469 4.36 -15.77 -26.68
N ASN A 470 3.63 -14.88 -25.99
CA ASN A 470 2.19 -15.03 -25.79
C ASN A 470 1.40 -14.90 -27.09
N ILE A 471 1.78 -13.98 -27.98
CA ILE A 471 1.12 -13.80 -29.28
C ILE A 471 1.39 -15.01 -30.18
N VAL A 472 2.66 -15.38 -30.34
CA VAL A 472 3.06 -16.52 -31.19
C VAL A 472 2.52 -17.82 -30.60
N GLY A 473 2.67 -18.04 -29.30
CA GLY A 473 2.17 -19.22 -28.61
C GLY A 473 0.65 -19.36 -28.73
N GLY A 474 -0.11 -18.31 -28.41
CA GLY A 474 -1.57 -18.34 -28.49
C GLY A 474 -2.09 -18.54 -29.91
N LEU A 475 -1.53 -17.82 -30.90
CA LEU A 475 -1.97 -17.92 -32.30
C LEU A 475 -1.54 -19.25 -32.92
N VAL A 476 -0.26 -19.62 -32.83
CA VAL A 476 0.28 -20.81 -33.49
C VAL A 476 -0.25 -22.07 -32.84
N LEU A 477 -0.31 -22.16 -31.50
CA LEU A 477 -0.85 -23.36 -30.85
C LEU A 477 -2.36 -23.45 -31.03
N GLY A 478 -3.08 -22.31 -31.00
CA GLY A 478 -4.51 -22.29 -31.28
C GLY A 478 -4.84 -22.74 -32.71
N GLN A 479 -4.14 -22.21 -33.71
CA GLN A 479 -4.31 -22.60 -35.11
C GLN A 479 -3.87 -24.04 -35.36
N ALA A 480 -2.69 -24.43 -34.89
CA ALA A 480 -2.19 -25.79 -35.06
C ALA A 480 -3.09 -26.83 -34.39
N ALA A 481 -3.66 -26.54 -33.22
CA ALA A 481 -4.59 -27.45 -32.55
C ALA A 481 -5.90 -27.63 -33.35
N VAL A 482 -6.38 -26.56 -34.01
CA VAL A 482 -7.55 -26.61 -34.89
C VAL A 482 -7.24 -27.34 -36.19
N GLU A 483 -6.11 -27.04 -36.84
CA GLU A 483 -5.67 -27.68 -38.10
C GLU A 483 -5.36 -29.17 -37.91
N ALA A 484 -4.80 -29.55 -36.76
CA ALA A 484 -4.55 -30.94 -36.40
C ALA A 484 -5.84 -31.70 -36.04
N GLY A 485 -7.00 -31.05 -36.02
CA GLY A 485 -8.27 -31.65 -35.64
C GLY A 485 -8.33 -32.09 -34.17
N ILE A 486 -7.45 -31.55 -33.31
CA ILE A 486 -7.40 -31.90 -31.88
C ILE A 486 -8.50 -31.16 -31.12
N VAL A 487 -8.80 -29.92 -31.51
CA VAL A 487 -9.80 -29.06 -30.87
C VAL A 487 -10.70 -28.37 -31.89
N SER A 488 -11.95 -28.10 -31.49
CA SER A 488 -12.93 -27.45 -32.36
C SER A 488 -12.68 -25.94 -32.51
N PRO A 489 -12.85 -25.36 -33.72
CA PRO A 489 -12.67 -23.92 -33.94
C PRO A 489 -13.49 -23.07 -32.97
N LEU A 490 -14.75 -23.44 -32.70
CA LEU A 490 -15.61 -22.68 -31.80
C LEU A 490 -15.12 -22.72 -30.35
N LEU A 491 -14.62 -23.86 -29.88
CA LEU A 491 -14.05 -23.96 -28.53
C LEU A 491 -12.79 -23.10 -28.39
N THR A 492 -11.94 -23.08 -29.42
CA THR A 492 -10.75 -22.20 -29.46
C THR A 492 -11.13 -20.73 -29.32
N ILE A 493 -12.20 -20.29 -29.98
CA ILE A 493 -12.71 -18.92 -29.85
C ILE A 493 -13.19 -18.65 -28.41
N VAL A 494 -13.92 -19.58 -27.80
CA VAL A 494 -14.41 -19.46 -26.41
C VAL A 494 -13.24 -19.35 -25.44
N ILE A 495 -12.21 -20.19 -25.58
CA ILE A 495 -11.04 -20.18 -24.69
C ILE A 495 -10.20 -18.91 -24.91
N ALA A 496 -10.01 -18.46 -26.16
CA ALA A 496 -9.34 -17.21 -26.45
C ALA A 496 -10.07 -16.00 -25.82
N MET A 497 -11.41 -15.96 -25.93
CA MET A 497 -12.23 -14.93 -25.29
C MET A 497 -12.11 -14.96 -23.76
N THR A 498 -12.10 -16.16 -23.18
CA THR A 498 -11.91 -16.39 -21.73
C THR A 498 -10.54 -15.89 -21.26
N GLY A 499 -9.48 -16.16 -22.05
CA GLY A 499 -8.14 -15.66 -21.79
C GLY A 499 -8.05 -14.13 -21.83
N ILE A 500 -8.65 -13.50 -22.84
CA ILE A 500 -8.72 -12.03 -22.96
C ILE A 500 -9.50 -11.43 -21.78
N ALA A 501 -10.63 -12.04 -21.41
CA ALA A 501 -11.45 -11.60 -20.28
C ALA A 501 -10.65 -11.62 -18.96
N SER A 502 -9.73 -12.57 -18.79
CA SER A 502 -8.85 -12.63 -17.61
C SER A 502 -7.94 -11.40 -17.47
N PHE A 503 -7.58 -10.72 -18.57
CA PHE A 503 -6.70 -9.53 -18.55
C PHE A 503 -7.47 -8.24 -18.28
N ALA A 504 -8.79 -8.26 -18.38
CA ALA A 504 -9.61 -7.12 -18.00
C ALA A 504 -9.68 -6.94 -16.47
N ILE A 505 -9.40 -7.99 -15.69
CA ILE A 505 -9.43 -7.95 -14.23
C ILE A 505 -8.19 -7.19 -13.73
N PRO A 506 -8.35 -6.07 -12.99
CA PRO A 506 -7.22 -5.24 -12.55
C PRO A 506 -6.26 -5.96 -11.62
N THR A 507 -6.78 -6.75 -10.69
CA THR A 507 -5.95 -7.42 -9.67
C THR A 507 -5.58 -8.83 -10.09
N TYR A 508 -4.27 -9.11 -10.10
CA TYR A 508 -3.73 -10.41 -10.50
C TYR A 508 -4.21 -11.57 -9.62
N THR A 509 -4.23 -11.40 -8.30
CA THR A 509 -4.69 -12.42 -7.34
C THR A 509 -6.15 -12.80 -7.55
N MET A 510 -7.01 -11.83 -7.87
CA MET A 510 -8.42 -12.06 -8.20
C MET A 510 -8.60 -12.87 -9.50
N ALA A 511 -7.77 -12.59 -10.51
CA ALA A 511 -7.79 -13.35 -11.76
C ALA A 511 -7.37 -14.81 -11.53
N ILE A 512 -6.37 -15.08 -10.68
CA ILE A 512 -5.97 -16.45 -10.31
C ILE A 512 -7.11 -17.18 -9.61
N ALA A 513 -7.79 -16.54 -8.65
CA ALA A 513 -8.93 -17.13 -7.96
C ALA A 513 -10.01 -17.59 -8.96
N GLY A 514 -10.34 -16.74 -9.95
CA GLY A 514 -11.27 -17.08 -11.03
C GLY A 514 -10.82 -18.28 -11.87
N ARG A 515 -9.53 -18.38 -12.19
CA ARG A 515 -8.97 -19.50 -12.97
C ARG A 515 -9.06 -20.83 -12.22
N ILE A 516 -8.80 -20.84 -10.91
CA ILE A 516 -8.92 -22.05 -10.09
C ILE A 516 -10.36 -22.57 -10.12
N PHE A 517 -11.34 -21.70 -9.87
CA PHE A 517 -12.75 -22.09 -9.90
C PHE A 517 -13.23 -22.50 -11.30
N ARG A 518 -12.72 -21.89 -12.36
CA ARG A 518 -13.06 -22.23 -13.75
C ARG A 518 -12.84 -23.72 -14.04
N PHE A 519 -11.70 -24.29 -13.62
CA PHE A 519 -11.46 -25.73 -13.80
C PHE A 519 -12.49 -26.59 -13.06
N GLY A 520 -12.89 -26.17 -11.85
CA GLY A 520 -13.99 -26.82 -11.12
C GLY A 520 -15.32 -26.78 -11.89
N PHE A 521 -15.67 -25.64 -12.48
CA PHE A 521 -16.87 -25.51 -13.30
C PHE A 521 -16.83 -26.35 -14.58
N ILE A 522 -15.66 -26.50 -15.21
CA ILE A 522 -15.48 -27.37 -16.38
C ILE A 522 -15.82 -28.82 -16.02
N VAL A 523 -15.36 -29.30 -14.86
CA VAL A 523 -15.68 -30.65 -14.37
C VAL A 523 -17.17 -30.81 -14.04
N LEU A 524 -17.78 -29.81 -13.37
CA LEU A 524 -19.21 -29.82 -13.07
C LEU A 524 -20.08 -29.80 -14.33
N ALA A 525 -19.67 -29.02 -15.34
CA ALA A 525 -20.36 -28.95 -16.63
C ALA A 525 -20.25 -30.26 -17.41
N ALA A 526 -19.09 -30.93 -17.38
CA ALA A 526 -18.90 -32.20 -18.06
C ALA A 526 -19.67 -33.37 -17.42
N THR A 527 -19.95 -33.28 -16.12
CA THR A 527 -20.64 -34.34 -15.36
C THR A 527 -22.15 -34.14 -15.30
N PHE A 528 -22.61 -32.92 -15.04
CA PHE A 528 -24.03 -32.60 -14.79
C PHE A 528 -24.60 -31.52 -15.72
N GLY A 529 -23.85 -31.05 -16.72
CA GLY A 529 -24.29 -30.02 -17.65
C GLY A 529 -24.62 -28.69 -16.95
N LEU A 530 -25.67 -28.01 -17.42
CA LEU A 530 -26.13 -26.73 -16.86
C LEU A 530 -26.55 -26.85 -15.39
N TYR A 531 -27.10 -28.00 -14.98
CA TYR A 531 -27.48 -28.25 -13.59
C TYR A 531 -26.25 -28.24 -12.66
N GLY A 532 -25.15 -28.87 -13.08
CA GLY A 532 -23.88 -28.83 -12.33
C GLY A 532 -23.32 -27.42 -12.18
N ILE A 533 -23.37 -26.63 -13.25
CA ILE A 533 -22.95 -25.23 -13.23
C ILE A 533 -23.80 -24.43 -12.23
N MET A 534 -25.13 -24.60 -12.24
CA MET A 534 -26.02 -23.91 -11.30
C MET A 534 -25.74 -24.30 -9.84
N LEU A 535 -25.55 -25.59 -9.55
CA LEU A 535 -25.17 -26.03 -8.20
C LEU A 535 -23.81 -25.47 -7.78
N GLY A 536 -22.82 -25.48 -8.67
CA GLY A 536 -21.50 -24.89 -8.44
C GLY A 536 -21.58 -23.38 -8.16
N LEU A 537 -22.44 -22.65 -8.87
CA LEU A 537 -22.66 -21.22 -8.65
C LEU A 537 -23.31 -20.97 -7.28
N ILE A 538 -24.31 -21.75 -6.90
CA ILE A 538 -24.94 -21.64 -5.57
C ILE A 538 -23.90 -21.91 -4.48
N ALA A 539 -23.10 -22.98 -4.62
CA ALA A 539 -22.04 -23.31 -3.66
C ALA A 539 -20.96 -22.22 -3.58
N LEU A 540 -20.54 -21.67 -4.72
CA LEU A 540 -19.57 -20.58 -4.79
C LEU A 540 -20.11 -19.31 -4.11
N LEU A 541 -21.35 -18.92 -4.40
CA LEU A 541 -21.98 -17.75 -3.79
C LEU A 541 -22.17 -17.96 -2.29
N ALA A 542 -22.56 -19.15 -1.84
CA ALA A 542 -22.65 -19.47 -0.42
C ALA A 542 -21.28 -19.35 0.27
N HIS A 543 -20.22 -19.87 -0.36
CA HIS A 543 -18.85 -19.73 0.13
C HIS A 543 -18.44 -18.26 0.22
N MET A 544 -18.62 -17.47 -0.84
CA MET A 544 -18.29 -16.04 -0.83
C MET A 544 -19.06 -15.24 0.23
N ASN A 545 -20.31 -15.59 0.51
CA ASN A 545 -21.10 -14.97 1.58
C ASN A 545 -20.63 -15.37 2.99
N SER A 546 -19.99 -16.53 3.14
CA SER A 546 -19.40 -16.97 4.41
C SER A 546 -18.09 -16.25 4.74
N LEU A 547 -17.38 -15.76 3.72
CA LEU A 547 -16.11 -15.06 3.90
C LEU A 547 -16.27 -13.72 4.64
N ARG A 548 -15.27 -13.43 5.46
CA ARG A 548 -15.09 -12.16 6.16
C ARG A 548 -13.70 -11.62 5.86
N SER A 549 -13.55 -10.30 5.91
CA SER A 549 -12.26 -9.62 5.90
C SER A 549 -12.26 -8.70 7.11
N PHE A 550 -11.50 -9.06 8.15
CA PHE A 550 -11.41 -8.29 9.41
C PHE A 550 -12.79 -7.92 9.98
N GLY A 551 -13.68 -8.93 10.08
CA GLY A 551 -15.05 -8.75 10.57
C GLY A 551 -16.08 -8.26 9.54
N VAL A 552 -15.64 -7.68 8.42
CA VAL A 552 -16.54 -7.16 7.37
C VAL A 552 -16.96 -8.26 6.39
N PRO A 553 -18.26 -8.41 6.04
CA PRO A 553 -18.72 -9.36 5.03
C PRO A 553 -18.10 -9.12 3.65
N TYR A 554 -17.46 -10.15 3.08
CA TYR A 554 -16.74 -10.06 1.81
C TYR A 554 -17.62 -9.67 0.61
N MET A 555 -18.92 -9.99 0.69
CA MET A 555 -19.91 -9.67 -0.34
C MET A 555 -20.59 -8.30 -0.15
N THR A 556 -20.18 -7.50 0.84
CA THR A 556 -20.67 -6.12 0.98
C THR A 556 -20.29 -5.32 -0.27
N PRO A 557 -21.19 -4.51 -0.88
CA PRO A 557 -22.54 -4.15 -0.44
C PRO A 557 -23.68 -4.97 -1.09
N PHE A 558 -23.38 -6.10 -1.74
CA PHE A 558 -24.40 -6.99 -2.32
C PHE A 558 -25.10 -7.81 -1.25
N SER A 559 -24.35 -8.26 -0.24
CA SER A 559 -24.85 -9.03 0.89
C SER A 559 -24.00 -8.70 2.13
N PRO A 560 -24.54 -7.94 3.11
CA PRO A 560 -25.90 -7.39 3.17
C PRO A 560 -26.13 -6.32 2.09
N PHE A 561 -27.38 -6.22 1.61
CA PHE A 561 -27.73 -5.27 0.55
C PHE A 561 -27.81 -3.85 1.10
N VAL A 562 -26.84 -3.00 0.74
CA VAL A 562 -26.78 -1.60 1.18
C VAL A 562 -26.96 -0.67 -0.01
N LEU A 563 -28.18 -0.19 -0.23
CA LEU A 563 -28.58 0.59 -1.41
C LEU A 563 -27.67 1.81 -1.67
N LYS A 564 -27.20 2.51 -0.63
CA LYS A 564 -26.36 3.70 -0.85
C LYS A 564 -24.88 3.36 -1.12
N GLN A 565 -24.36 2.20 -0.72
CA GLN A 565 -23.01 1.72 -1.11
C GLN A 565 -23.00 1.16 -2.55
N GLN A 566 -24.15 0.70 -3.06
CA GLN A 566 -24.29 0.28 -4.46
C GLN A 566 -24.01 1.41 -5.48
N LYS A 567 -24.13 2.68 -5.05
CA LYS A 567 -23.87 3.89 -5.84
C LYS A 567 -22.40 4.13 -6.21
N ASP A 568 -21.47 3.39 -5.61
CA ASP A 568 -20.06 3.34 -6.04
C ASP A 568 -19.54 1.90 -6.23
N ALA A 569 -20.38 0.89 -6.00
CA ALA A 569 -20.00 -0.51 -6.22
C ALA A 569 -19.92 -0.83 -7.72
N VAL A 570 -21.07 -0.78 -8.41
CA VAL A 570 -21.17 -1.15 -9.84
C VAL A 570 -21.31 0.09 -10.73
N LEU A 571 -22.15 1.04 -10.31
CA LEU A 571 -22.35 2.31 -11.02
C LEU A 571 -21.48 3.36 -10.35
N ARG A 572 -20.70 4.15 -11.11
CA ARG A 572 -19.99 5.32 -10.57
C ARG A 572 -20.85 6.56 -10.81
N LEU A 573 -21.59 6.99 -9.79
CA LEU A 573 -22.32 8.26 -9.85
C LEU A 573 -21.37 9.47 -9.86
N PRO A 574 -21.81 10.64 -10.39
CA PRO A 574 -21.04 11.88 -10.32
C PRO A 574 -20.64 12.23 -8.88
N VAL A 575 -19.43 12.77 -8.70
CA VAL A 575 -18.89 13.17 -7.39
C VAL A 575 -19.82 14.13 -6.65
N SER A 576 -20.52 15.01 -7.36
CA SER A 576 -21.51 15.93 -6.78
C SER A 576 -22.70 15.25 -6.10
N LEU A 577 -23.02 14.01 -6.50
CA LEU A 577 -24.07 13.17 -5.90
C LEU A 577 -23.53 12.21 -4.84
N MET A 578 -22.20 12.17 -4.64
CA MET A 578 -21.48 11.35 -3.66
C MET A 578 -21.02 12.20 -2.46
N LYS A 579 -21.97 12.82 -1.74
CA LYS A 579 -21.67 13.62 -0.52
C LYS A 579 -21.41 12.79 0.74
N GLN A 580 -21.59 11.47 0.68
CA GLN A 580 -21.40 10.55 1.80
C GLN A 580 -20.32 9.54 1.42
N ARG A 581 -19.31 9.37 2.27
CA ARG A 581 -18.24 8.39 2.05
C ARG A 581 -18.73 7.01 2.50
N PRO A 582 -18.42 5.93 1.76
CA PRO A 582 -18.64 4.57 2.27
C PRO A 582 -17.81 4.41 3.55
N GLY A 583 -18.45 4.13 4.70
CA GLY A 583 -17.72 3.75 5.92
C GLY A 583 -17.29 2.28 5.87
N SER A 584 -16.29 1.93 6.67
CA SER A 584 -15.82 0.53 6.85
C SER A 584 -16.90 -0.39 7.42
N ARG A 585 -17.86 0.17 8.17
CA ARG A 585 -19.01 -0.55 8.72
C ARG A 585 -20.10 -0.78 7.68
N SER A 586 -20.71 -1.97 7.72
CA SER A 586 -21.93 -2.28 6.97
C SER A 586 -23.09 -1.39 7.44
N GLY A 587 -23.27 -0.22 6.82
CA GLY A 587 -24.43 0.67 7.02
C GLY A 587 -24.13 2.05 7.62
N GLU A 588 -22.90 2.33 8.07
CA GLU A 588 -22.50 3.67 8.55
C GLU A 588 -21.81 4.49 7.45
N TYR A 589 -22.09 5.80 7.45
CA TYR A 589 -21.55 6.77 6.52
C TYR A 589 -20.92 7.91 7.30
N ASN A 590 -19.69 8.25 6.93
CA ASN A 590 -19.08 9.50 7.37
C ASN A 590 -19.54 10.62 6.41
N VAL A 591 -20.18 11.65 6.96
CA VAL A 591 -20.56 12.84 6.21
C VAL A 591 -19.27 13.54 5.80
N VAL A 592 -19.18 14.03 4.55
CA VAL A 592 -18.12 14.96 4.17
C VAL A 592 -18.35 16.22 5.02
N THR A 593 -17.51 16.45 6.03
CA THR A 593 -17.59 17.62 6.90
C THR A 593 -17.62 18.88 6.03
N GLU A 594 -18.66 19.71 6.19
CA GLU A 594 -18.83 20.98 5.46
C GLU A 594 -17.92 22.10 5.99
N ASP A 595 -16.95 21.77 6.86
CA ASP A 595 -15.99 22.73 7.39
C ASP A 595 -14.89 22.97 6.35
N GLY A 596 -15.23 23.75 5.33
CA GLY A 596 -14.24 24.48 4.55
C GLY A 596 -13.47 25.47 5.45
N PRO A 597 -12.36 26.05 4.98
CA PRO A 597 -11.68 27.09 5.74
C PRO A 597 -12.69 28.17 6.08
N VAL A 598 -12.71 28.61 7.34
CA VAL A 598 -13.50 29.75 7.80
C VAL A 598 -12.98 30.98 7.07
N THR A 599 -13.41 31.18 5.83
CA THR A 599 -13.36 32.46 5.18
C THR A 599 -14.42 33.29 5.86
N ALA A 600 -13.97 34.17 6.75
CA ALA A 600 -14.73 35.32 7.16
C ALA A 600 -15.37 35.97 5.91
N ASP A 601 -16.58 36.46 6.13
CA ASP A 601 -17.37 37.28 5.20
C ASP A 601 -18.44 36.56 4.36
N LYS A 602 -19.54 36.18 5.04
CA LYS A 602 -20.87 35.99 4.44
C LYS A 602 -21.95 36.77 5.19
N THR A 603 -21.58 37.91 5.77
CA THR A 603 -22.51 38.78 6.50
C THR A 603 -22.99 39.98 5.69
N ASP A 604 -22.32 40.35 4.58
CA ASP A 604 -22.71 41.53 3.81
C ASP A 604 -23.74 41.27 2.69
N ASP A 605 -23.84 40.04 2.16
CA ASP A 605 -24.72 39.76 1.00
C ASP A 605 -26.22 39.63 1.36
N LYS A 606 -26.54 39.42 2.65
CA LYS A 606 -27.94 39.37 3.13
C LYS A 606 -28.53 40.76 3.39
N ASN A 607 -27.71 41.79 3.58
CA ASN A 607 -28.20 43.15 3.80
C ASN A 607 -28.46 43.93 2.49
N GLU A 608 -27.83 43.55 1.38
CA GLU A 608 -28.08 44.19 0.08
C GLU A 608 -29.36 43.68 -0.60
N SER A 609 -29.66 42.39 -0.43
CA SER A 609 -30.90 41.76 -0.92
C SER A 609 -32.15 42.22 -0.15
N ALA A 610 -32.02 42.56 1.14
CA ALA A 610 -33.08 43.18 1.94
C ALA A 610 -33.33 44.66 1.58
N ARG A 611 -32.31 45.40 1.11
CA ARG A 611 -32.47 46.80 0.66
C ARG A 611 -33.10 46.92 -0.72
N LYS A 612 -32.82 45.99 -1.65
CA LYS A 612 -33.43 45.99 -2.99
C LYS A 612 -34.92 45.61 -3.01
N ASN A 613 -35.40 44.83 -2.04
CA ASN A 613 -36.83 44.49 -1.93
C ASN A 613 -37.70 45.57 -1.26
N LYS A 614 -37.11 46.58 -0.61
CA LYS A 614 -37.84 47.71 -0.01
C LYS A 614 -38.03 48.91 -0.95
N GLN A 615 -37.39 48.92 -2.12
CA GLN A 615 -37.51 49.99 -3.13
C GLN A 615 -38.40 49.64 -4.33
N LYS A 616 -38.97 48.43 -4.40
CA LYS A 616 -39.95 48.03 -5.44
C LYS A 616 -41.40 47.97 -4.94
N GLY A 617 -41.68 48.48 -3.75
CA GLY A 617 -43.01 48.60 -3.18
C GLY A 617 -43.22 49.98 -2.56
N SER A 618 -43.21 51.03 -3.39
CA SER A 618 -43.84 52.32 -3.13
C SER A 618 -44.14 53.03 -4.43
#